data_AF-A0A8T8S9S4-F1
#
_entry.id   AF-A0A8T8S9S4-F1
#
_cell.length_a   1.000
_cell.length_b   1.000
_cell.length_c   1.000
_cell.angle_alpha   90.00
_cell.angle_beta   90.00
_cell.angle_gamma   90.00
#
_symmetry.space_group_name_H-M   'P 1'
#
loop_
_entity.id
_entity.type
_entity.pdbx_description
1 polymer ?
#
loop_
_entity_poly.entity_id
_entity_poly.type
_entity_poly.pdbx_seq_one_letter_code
_entity_poly.pdbx_strand_id
1 'polypeptide(L)'
;MGLFTYNKHGIQVATRELGKRAAVLFANAIGPDVAKLLKKRIADASVSVRDLERLSGIAPSEIEEGSAECEFYEMLLFADADAGSENARSRSASLRLVLETARAIGESPGPEDVRWHLFNPPADSLPLELEAQRLNWEVYNCQDLMQVAAASLLAWAISLLNSSDGGLSIPEIRAQVVDDLVSQSEMGFARSWREFRSKIDSEKYDFRATWNQLTNSRGAPDEKAIAAIQLMAALHQRTLERPDLAGRVDRGFPARGMAHSLRTELNWLALKEDQSVIEKIADYIIERVVRRHSWVAMQKLRRQRDYTFLFEARDGRLIYLKGYQPVATTPRLMPAIQFLEDIHLLNEDGPTPRAHSLLGAAA
;
A
#
# COMPACT_ATOMS: atom_id res chain seq x y z
N MET A 1 3.22 -5.32 -19.30
CA MET A 1 2.82 -6.56 -19.98
C MET A 1 2.69 -6.45 -21.51
N GLY A 2 2.76 -5.27 -22.15
CA GLY A 2 2.82 -5.21 -23.61
C GLY A 2 1.65 -5.87 -24.35
N LEU A 3 0.53 -6.18 -23.67
CA LEU A 3 -0.66 -6.79 -24.25
C LEU A 3 -1.47 -5.78 -25.06
N PHE A 4 -1.39 -4.51 -24.68
CA PHE A 4 -2.09 -3.42 -25.34
C PHE A 4 -1.12 -2.32 -25.72
N THR A 5 -1.42 -1.65 -26.83
CA THR A 5 -0.76 -0.43 -27.29
C THR A 5 -1.83 0.60 -27.66
N TYR A 6 -1.48 1.87 -27.71
CA TYR A 6 -2.40 2.90 -28.18
C TYR A 6 -2.33 3.00 -29.70
N ASN A 7 -3.49 2.99 -30.36
CA ASN A 7 -3.56 3.33 -31.77
C ASN A 7 -3.41 4.85 -31.96
N LYS A 8 -3.41 5.31 -33.22
CA LYS A 8 -3.29 6.73 -33.59
C LYS A 8 -4.39 7.66 -33.00
N HIS A 9 -5.45 7.08 -32.46
CA HIS A 9 -6.57 7.81 -31.82
C HIS A 9 -6.52 7.73 -30.29
N GLY A 10 -5.44 7.20 -29.70
CA GLY A 10 -5.33 7.04 -28.24
C GLY A 10 -6.22 5.93 -27.67
N ILE A 11 -6.71 5.01 -28.51
CA ILE A 11 -7.51 3.86 -28.07
C ILE A 11 -6.59 2.65 -27.85
N GLN A 12 -6.75 1.96 -26.72
CA GLN A 12 -6.00 0.73 -26.45
C GLN A 12 -6.44 -0.39 -27.41
N VAL A 13 -5.47 -0.99 -28.08
CA VAL A 13 -5.65 -2.13 -28.99
C VAL A 13 -4.66 -3.23 -28.64
N ALA A 14 -5.04 -4.49 -28.86
CA ALA A 14 -4.17 -5.63 -28.62
C ALA A 14 -2.89 -5.56 -29.47
N THR A 15 -1.74 -5.82 -28.86
CA THR A 15 -0.48 -5.92 -29.59
C THR A 15 -0.46 -7.14 -30.51
N ARG A 16 0.32 -7.07 -31.59
CA ARG A 16 0.31 -8.10 -32.63
C ARG A 16 0.76 -9.47 -32.13
N GLU A 17 1.62 -9.51 -31.12
CA GLU A 17 2.18 -10.77 -30.60
C GLU A 17 1.43 -11.23 -29.36
N LEU A 18 1.70 -10.62 -28.20
CA LEU A 18 1.15 -11.10 -26.93
C LEU A 18 -0.36 -10.85 -26.81
N GLY A 19 -0.84 -9.64 -27.17
CA GLY A 19 -2.25 -9.30 -27.02
C GLY A 19 -3.18 -10.14 -27.90
N LYS A 20 -2.80 -10.34 -29.17
CA LYS A 20 -3.56 -11.21 -30.07
C LYS A 20 -3.52 -12.68 -29.64
N ARG A 21 -2.37 -13.16 -29.18
CA ARG A 21 -2.25 -14.53 -28.67
C ARG A 21 -3.17 -14.75 -27.46
N ALA A 22 -3.17 -13.83 -26.49
CA ALA A 22 -4.08 -13.85 -25.34
C ALA A 22 -5.55 -13.94 -25.79
N ALA A 23 -5.95 -13.07 -26.74
CA ALA A 23 -7.33 -13.02 -27.22
C ALA A 23 -7.76 -14.31 -27.95
N VAL A 24 -6.84 -14.94 -28.71
CA VAL A 24 -7.11 -16.22 -29.38
C VAL A 24 -7.26 -17.35 -28.35
N LEU A 25 -6.38 -17.41 -27.36
CA LEU A 25 -6.43 -18.44 -26.32
C LEU A 25 -7.73 -18.35 -25.51
N PHE A 26 -8.09 -17.15 -25.05
CA PHE A 26 -9.38 -16.91 -24.39
C PHE A 26 -10.57 -17.29 -25.28
N ALA A 27 -10.58 -16.88 -26.56
CA ALA A 27 -11.67 -17.21 -27.47
C ALA A 27 -11.82 -18.72 -27.73
N ASN A 28 -10.70 -19.45 -27.73
CA ASN A 28 -10.70 -20.90 -27.85
C ASN A 28 -11.22 -21.56 -26.57
N ALA A 29 -10.81 -21.08 -25.39
CA ALA A 29 -11.23 -21.62 -24.10
C ALA A 29 -12.74 -21.49 -23.87
N ILE A 30 -13.32 -20.33 -24.14
CA ILE A 30 -14.77 -20.12 -23.95
C ILE A 30 -15.62 -20.77 -25.05
N GLY A 31 -15.01 -21.08 -26.20
CA GLY A 31 -15.68 -21.69 -27.34
C GLY A 31 -16.59 -20.73 -28.16
N PRO A 32 -17.01 -21.16 -29.36
CA PRO A 32 -17.67 -20.30 -30.33
C PRO A 32 -19.07 -19.83 -29.91
N ASP A 33 -19.82 -20.67 -29.18
CA ASP A 33 -21.19 -20.36 -28.77
C ASP A 33 -21.23 -19.29 -27.68
N VAL A 34 -20.36 -19.41 -26.68
CA VAL A 34 -20.20 -18.41 -25.61
C VAL A 34 -19.67 -17.10 -26.21
N ALA A 35 -18.66 -17.16 -27.09
CA ALA A 35 -18.15 -15.98 -27.78
C ALA A 35 -19.22 -15.26 -28.61
N LYS A 36 -20.09 -16.01 -29.30
CA LYS A 36 -21.21 -15.47 -30.08
C LYS A 36 -22.25 -14.84 -29.16
N LEU A 37 -22.58 -15.48 -28.04
CA LEU A 37 -23.51 -14.96 -27.04
C LEU A 37 -22.97 -13.65 -26.44
N LEU A 38 -21.69 -13.60 -26.04
CA LEU A 38 -21.05 -12.42 -25.48
C LEU A 38 -21.13 -11.22 -26.43
N LYS A 39 -20.74 -11.42 -27.69
CA LYS A 39 -20.82 -10.36 -28.73
C LYS A 39 -22.24 -9.84 -28.91
N LYS A 40 -23.22 -10.75 -28.94
CA LYS A 40 -24.63 -10.39 -29.04
C LYS A 40 -25.08 -9.54 -27.86
N ARG A 41 -24.72 -9.93 -26.62
CA ARG A 41 -25.14 -9.18 -25.42
C ARG A 41 -24.46 -7.83 -25.26
N ILE A 42 -23.20 -7.71 -25.71
CA ILE A 42 -22.53 -6.40 -25.81
C ILE A 42 -23.28 -5.49 -26.78
N ALA A 43 -23.70 -6.01 -27.95
CA ALA A 43 -24.43 -5.24 -28.95
C ALA A 43 -25.86 -4.87 -28.49
N ASP A 44 -26.55 -5.80 -27.83
CA ASP A 44 -27.90 -5.60 -27.31
C ASP A 44 -27.92 -4.67 -26.08
N ALA A 45 -26.78 -4.43 -25.43
CA ALA A 45 -26.63 -3.70 -24.16
C ALA A 45 -27.57 -4.21 -23.05
N SER A 46 -27.89 -5.51 -23.07
CA SER A 46 -28.80 -6.16 -22.13
C SER A 46 -28.43 -7.63 -21.97
N VAL A 47 -28.58 -8.15 -20.75
CA VAL A 47 -28.25 -9.53 -20.39
C VAL A 47 -29.28 -10.06 -19.37
N SER A 48 -29.78 -11.27 -19.58
CA SER A 48 -30.65 -11.96 -18.61
C SER A 48 -29.82 -12.82 -17.65
N VAL A 49 -30.39 -13.21 -16.50
CA VAL A 49 -29.75 -14.15 -15.57
C VAL A 49 -29.36 -15.46 -16.27
N ARG A 50 -30.24 -15.99 -17.12
CA ARG A 50 -29.96 -17.18 -17.93
C ARG A 50 -28.82 -16.98 -18.94
N ASP A 51 -28.68 -15.77 -19.48
CA ASP A 51 -27.52 -15.47 -20.34
C ASP A 51 -26.24 -15.43 -19.49
N LEU A 52 -26.28 -14.90 -18.27
CA LEU A 52 -25.12 -14.87 -17.36
C LEU A 52 -24.65 -16.28 -16.99
N GLU A 53 -25.57 -17.20 -16.67
CA GLU A 53 -25.24 -18.61 -16.41
C GLU A 53 -24.51 -19.25 -17.61
N ARG A 54 -24.95 -18.94 -18.84
CA ARG A 54 -24.32 -19.45 -20.07
C ARG A 54 -23.01 -18.75 -20.41
N LEU A 55 -22.75 -17.60 -19.81
CA LEU A 55 -21.52 -16.84 -19.95
C LEU A 55 -20.54 -17.18 -18.82
N SER A 56 -20.86 -18.08 -17.88
CA SER A 56 -20.02 -18.36 -16.70
C SER A 56 -18.57 -18.67 -17.08
N GLY A 57 -18.34 -19.46 -18.12
CA GLY A 57 -17.01 -19.85 -18.60
C GLY A 57 -16.11 -18.70 -19.09
N ILE A 58 -16.58 -17.44 -19.11
CA ILE A 58 -15.72 -16.27 -19.34
C ILE A 58 -15.07 -15.76 -18.05
N ALA A 59 -15.53 -16.22 -16.89
CA ALA A 59 -15.03 -15.77 -15.60
C ALA A 59 -13.60 -16.30 -15.37
N PRO A 60 -12.70 -15.49 -14.78
CA PRO A 60 -11.34 -15.94 -14.44
C PRO A 60 -11.30 -17.22 -13.59
N SER A 61 -12.27 -17.41 -12.69
CA SER A 61 -12.38 -18.60 -11.86
C SER A 61 -12.70 -19.89 -12.64
N GLU A 62 -13.11 -19.78 -13.90
CA GLU A 62 -13.45 -20.90 -14.78
C GLU A 62 -12.31 -21.24 -15.76
N ILE A 63 -11.13 -20.65 -15.61
CA ILE A 63 -9.96 -21.01 -16.39
C ILE A 63 -9.63 -22.48 -16.10
N GLU A 64 -9.64 -23.32 -17.14
CA GLU A 64 -9.37 -24.75 -16.99
C GLU A 64 -7.89 -25.00 -16.65
N GLU A 65 -7.64 -25.85 -15.64
CA GLU A 65 -6.30 -26.25 -15.23
C GLU A 65 -5.58 -26.97 -16.38
N GLY A 66 -4.32 -26.57 -16.63
CA GLY A 66 -3.53 -27.13 -17.73
C GLY A 66 -3.96 -26.69 -19.13
N SER A 67 -4.95 -25.80 -19.25
CA SER A 67 -5.31 -25.23 -20.56
C SER A 67 -4.20 -24.33 -21.11
N ALA A 68 -4.16 -24.20 -22.44
CA ALA A 68 -3.21 -23.31 -23.12
C ALA A 68 -3.40 -21.83 -22.72
N GLU A 69 -4.59 -21.43 -22.27
CA GLU A 69 -4.84 -20.11 -21.69
C GLU A 69 -4.15 -19.95 -20.33
N CYS A 70 -4.37 -20.92 -19.43
CA CYS A 70 -3.73 -20.96 -18.11
C CYS A 70 -2.20 -20.92 -18.22
N GLU A 71 -1.61 -21.79 -19.04
CA GLU A 71 -0.16 -21.83 -19.30
C GLU A 71 0.37 -20.49 -19.83
N PHE A 72 -0.40 -19.83 -20.70
CA PHE A 72 0.01 -18.54 -21.26
C PHE A 72 -0.03 -17.41 -20.23
N TYR A 73 -1.02 -17.38 -19.32
CA TYR A 73 -1.06 -16.41 -18.24
C TYR A 73 0.06 -16.62 -17.22
N GLU A 74 0.33 -17.87 -16.85
CA GLU A 74 1.48 -18.21 -16.01
C GLU A 74 2.78 -17.74 -16.67
N MET A 75 3.01 -18.08 -17.93
CA MET A 75 4.16 -17.60 -18.69
C MET A 75 4.23 -16.08 -18.68
N LEU A 76 3.12 -15.35 -18.88
CA LEU A 76 3.15 -13.89 -18.83
C LEU A 76 3.51 -13.30 -17.47
N LEU A 77 3.18 -14.00 -16.37
CA LEU A 77 3.45 -13.56 -15.00
C LEU A 77 4.86 -13.91 -14.54
N PHE A 78 5.36 -15.08 -14.93
CA PHE A 78 6.61 -15.66 -14.47
C PHE A 78 7.71 -15.73 -15.55
N ALA A 79 7.47 -15.24 -16.76
CA ALA A 79 8.43 -15.24 -17.87
C ALA A 79 9.82 -14.77 -17.44
N ASP A 80 10.82 -15.52 -17.91
CA ASP A 80 12.20 -15.51 -17.45
C ASP A 80 12.83 -14.12 -17.34
N ALA A 81 13.61 -13.98 -16.27
CA ALA A 81 14.36 -12.79 -15.91
C ALA A 81 15.32 -12.32 -17.03
N ASP A 82 15.67 -13.20 -17.97
CA ASP A 82 16.66 -12.94 -19.02
C ASP A 82 16.12 -12.20 -20.25
N ALA A 83 14.79 -12.10 -20.44
CA ALA A 83 14.19 -11.42 -21.61
C ALA A 83 13.22 -10.27 -21.27
N GLY A 84 12.97 -10.01 -19.98
CA GLY A 84 11.96 -9.07 -19.51
C GLY A 84 12.46 -7.71 -19.03
N SER A 85 11.63 -6.66 -19.18
CA SER A 85 11.84 -5.36 -18.51
C SER A 85 11.95 -5.52 -16.99
N GLU A 86 12.66 -4.62 -16.29
CA GLU A 86 12.78 -4.61 -14.82
C GLU A 86 11.42 -4.75 -14.09
N ASN A 87 10.37 -4.11 -14.61
CA ASN A 87 9.01 -4.22 -14.08
C ASN A 87 8.43 -5.63 -14.16
N ALA A 88 8.78 -6.42 -15.19
CA ALA A 88 8.33 -7.80 -15.33
C ALA A 88 8.98 -8.68 -14.26
N ARG A 89 10.29 -8.51 -14.04
CA ARG A 89 11.06 -9.18 -12.97
C ARG A 89 10.52 -8.85 -11.58
N SER A 90 10.33 -7.56 -11.28
CA SER A 90 9.80 -7.14 -9.97
C SER A 90 8.39 -7.71 -9.70
N ARG A 91 7.52 -7.75 -10.71
CA ARG A 91 6.19 -8.38 -10.60
C ARG A 91 6.29 -9.88 -10.37
N SER A 92 7.09 -10.60 -11.15
CA SER A 92 7.27 -12.04 -10.96
C SER A 92 7.80 -12.35 -9.55
N ALA A 93 8.84 -11.64 -9.11
CA ALA A 93 9.38 -11.78 -7.76
C ALA A 93 8.31 -11.47 -6.68
N SER A 94 7.44 -10.49 -6.89
CA SER A 94 6.35 -10.19 -5.97
C SER A 94 5.31 -11.31 -5.89
N LEU A 95 4.95 -11.93 -7.02
CA LEU A 95 4.04 -13.08 -7.03
C LEU A 95 4.66 -14.30 -6.38
N ARG A 96 5.96 -14.54 -6.60
CA ARG A 96 6.71 -15.60 -5.91
C ARG A 96 6.72 -15.36 -4.39
N LEU A 97 6.88 -14.12 -3.92
CA LEU A 97 6.79 -13.78 -2.50
C LEU A 97 5.38 -14.03 -1.90
N VAL A 98 4.31 -13.87 -2.69
CA VAL A 98 2.95 -14.25 -2.26
C VAL A 98 2.86 -15.77 -2.09
N LEU A 99 3.37 -16.55 -3.05
CA LEU A 99 3.40 -18.02 -2.95
C LEU A 99 4.30 -18.50 -1.78
N GLU A 100 5.43 -17.82 -1.53
CA GLU A 100 6.28 -18.08 -0.35
C GLU A 100 5.54 -17.79 0.95
N THR A 101 4.75 -16.71 1.00
CA THR A 101 3.90 -16.42 2.17
C THR A 101 2.91 -17.56 2.40
N ALA A 102 2.21 -17.97 1.34
CA ALA A 102 1.25 -19.07 1.39
C ALA A 102 1.92 -20.37 1.89
N ARG A 103 3.12 -20.69 1.39
CA ARG A 103 3.93 -21.83 1.82
C ARG A 103 4.25 -21.77 3.32
N ALA A 104 4.60 -20.59 3.82
CA ALA A 104 4.98 -20.41 5.21
C ALA A 104 3.80 -20.51 6.19
N ILE A 105 2.60 -20.09 5.78
CA ILE A 105 1.40 -20.16 6.62
C ILE A 105 0.59 -21.46 6.43
N GLY A 106 0.78 -22.16 5.32
CA GLY A 106 0.10 -23.42 5.01
C GLY A 106 -1.35 -23.28 4.54
N GLU A 107 -1.73 -22.10 4.03
CA GLU A 107 -3.08 -21.80 3.51
C GLU A 107 -3.02 -20.64 2.49
N SER A 108 -4.13 -20.33 1.81
CA SER A 108 -4.22 -19.14 0.94
C SER A 108 -4.08 -17.84 1.76
N PRO A 109 -3.08 -16.97 1.49
CA PRO A 109 -2.82 -15.80 2.30
C PRO A 109 -3.77 -14.65 1.96
N GLY A 110 -4.19 -13.91 2.98
CA GLY A 110 -4.78 -12.59 2.80
C GLY A 110 -3.72 -11.50 2.52
N PRO A 111 -4.13 -10.29 2.10
CA PRO A 111 -3.21 -9.17 1.91
C PRO A 111 -2.42 -8.78 3.16
N GLU A 112 -3.03 -8.90 4.34
CA GLU A 112 -2.35 -8.63 5.61
C GLU A 112 -1.28 -9.69 5.90
N ASP A 113 -1.54 -10.97 5.60
CA ASP A 113 -0.57 -12.04 5.83
C ASP A 113 0.68 -11.80 4.98
N VAL A 114 0.50 -11.45 3.70
CA VAL A 114 1.61 -11.05 2.83
C VAL A 114 2.34 -9.82 3.37
N ARG A 115 1.61 -8.78 3.79
CA ARG A 115 2.23 -7.56 4.34
C ARG A 115 3.14 -7.89 5.51
N TRP A 116 2.63 -8.61 6.51
CA TRP A 116 3.33 -8.85 7.76
C TRP A 116 4.40 -9.93 7.63
N HIS A 117 4.19 -10.93 6.77
CA HIS A 117 5.21 -11.92 6.44
C HIS A 117 6.44 -11.28 5.79
N LEU A 118 6.24 -10.34 4.86
CA LEU A 118 7.36 -9.69 4.14
C LEU A 118 8.02 -8.54 4.93
N PHE A 119 7.43 -8.11 6.05
CA PHE A 119 7.92 -6.96 6.81
C PHE A 119 9.23 -7.24 7.55
N ASN A 120 9.44 -8.48 7.99
CA ASN A 120 10.69 -8.93 8.59
C ASN A 120 11.42 -9.90 7.66
N PRO A 121 12.75 -10.02 7.77
CA PRO A 121 13.46 -11.11 7.14
C PRO A 121 12.88 -12.46 7.59
N PRO A 122 12.60 -13.39 6.67
CA PRO A 122 12.12 -14.72 7.02
C PRO A 122 13.21 -15.49 7.79
N ALA A 123 12.78 -16.51 8.55
CA ALA A 123 13.69 -17.41 9.25
C ALA A 123 14.57 -18.19 8.26
N ASP A 124 13.98 -18.65 7.17
CA ASP A 124 14.69 -19.30 6.07
C ASP A 124 15.17 -18.27 5.06
N SER A 125 16.42 -18.42 4.60
CA SER A 125 16.99 -17.50 3.61
C SER A 125 16.26 -17.58 2.27
N LEU A 126 15.84 -16.44 1.74
CA LEU A 126 15.31 -16.33 0.39
C LEU A 126 16.44 -16.26 -0.65
N PRO A 127 16.20 -16.71 -1.89
CA PRO A 127 17.04 -16.39 -3.03
C PRO A 127 17.30 -14.88 -3.14
N LEU A 128 18.50 -14.48 -3.57
CA LEU A 128 18.94 -13.08 -3.60
C LEU A 128 17.95 -12.13 -4.29
N GLU A 129 17.35 -12.56 -5.41
CA GLU A 129 16.36 -11.77 -6.14
C GLU A 129 15.05 -11.56 -5.35
N LEU A 130 14.59 -12.61 -4.66
CA LEU A 130 13.40 -12.55 -3.81
C LEU A 130 13.66 -11.72 -2.56
N GLU A 131 14.85 -11.81 -1.95
CA GLU A 131 15.21 -10.96 -0.82
C GLU A 131 15.28 -9.48 -1.22
N ALA A 132 15.84 -9.17 -2.39
CA ALA A 132 15.88 -7.80 -2.90
C ALA A 132 14.48 -7.22 -3.18
N GLN A 133 13.52 -8.08 -3.57
CA GLN A 133 12.11 -7.71 -3.73
C GLN A 133 11.35 -7.68 -2.40
N ARG A 134 11.66 -8.55 -1.44
CA ARG A 134 11.10 -8.51 -0.08
C ARG A 134 11.49 -7.20 0.59
N LEU A 135 12.73 -6.76 0.44
CA LEU A 135 13.18 -5.47 0.96
C LEU A 135 12.47 -4.29 0.29
N ASN A 136 12.05 -4.39 -0.98
CA ASN A 136 11.15 -3.38 -1.59
C ASN A 136 9.79 -3.35 -0.91
N TRP A 137 9.23 -4.52 -0.59
CA TRP A 137 7.98 -4.63 0.14
C TRP A 137 8.11 -4.08 1.57
N GLU A 138 9.22 -4.34 2.25
CA GLU A 138 9.51 -3.76 3.58
C GLU A 138 9.54 -2.22 3.50
N VAL A 139 10.22 -1.64 2.50
CA VAL A 139 10.22 -0.18 2.28
C VAL A 139 8.82 0.37 2.00
N TYR A 140 8.04 -0.30 1.16
CA TYR A 140 6.65 0.07 0.90
C TYR A 140 5.82 0.04 2.18
N ASN A 141 5.97 -1.00 3.00
CA ASN A 141 5.25 -1.15 4.26
C ASN A 141 5.64 -0.05 5.26
N CYS A 142 6.92 0.26 5.41
CA CYS A 142 7.38 1.38 6.24
C CYS A 142 6.82 2.72 5.75
N GLN A 143 6.73 2.93 4.43
CA GLN A 143 6.10 4.10 3.84
C GLN A 143 4.60 4.19 4.18
N ASP A 144 3.88 3.07 4.09
CA ASP A 144 2.45 2.98 4.41
C ASP A 144 2.19 3.23 5.90
N LEU A 145 3.02 2.64 6.78
CA LEU A 145 3.02 2.89 8.23
C LEU A 145 3.24 4.38 8.55
N MET A 146 4.24 5.02 7.91
CA MET A 146 4.50 6.45 8.08
C MET A 146 3.31 7.30 7.62
N GLN A 147 2.67 6.92 6.51
CA GLN A 147 1.46 7.59 6.03
C GLN A 147 0.31 7.46 7.04
N VAL A 148 0.06 6.25 7.56
CA VAL A 148 -1.02 6.01 8.54
C VAL A 148 -0.75 6.78 9.85
N ALA A 149 0.50 6.88 10.29
CA ALA A 149 0.87 7.73 11.41
C ALA A 149 0.52 9.20 11.13
N ALA A 150 0.98 9.75 10.01
CA ALA A 150 0.67 11.14 9.62
C ALA A 150 -0.84 11.40 9.44
N ALA A 151 -1.57 10.42 8.91
CA ALA A 151 -3.02 10.44 8.78
C ALA A 151 -3.74 10.47 10.14
N SER A 152 -3.21 9.77 11.14
CA SER A 152 -3.75 9.78 12.50
C SER A 152 -3.53 11.14 13.16
N LEU A 153 -2.35 11.73 12.95
CA LEU A 153 -2.07 13.11 13.38
C LEU A 153 -2.98 14.14 12.68
N LEU A 154 -3.34 13.91 11.42
CA LEU A 154 -4.32 14.74 10.70
C LEU A 154 -5.71 14.63 11.32
N ALA A 155 -6.15 13.41 11.64
CA ALA A 155 -7.44 13.17 12.28
C ALA A 155 -7.53 13.89 13.64
N TRP A 156 -6.44 13.90 14.41
CA TRP A 156 -6.37 14.66 15.66
C TRP A 156 -6.41 16.17 15.44
N ALA A 157 -5.64 16.71 14.48
CA ALA A 157 -5.73 18.13 14.15
C ALA A 157 -7.16 18.54 13.73
N ILE A 158 -7.87 17.67 13.00
CA ILE A 158 -9.27 17.88 12.61
C ILE A 158 -10.21 17.85 13.83
N SER A 159 -9.98 16.98 14.81
CA SER A 159 -10.81 16.97 16.03
C SER A 159 -10.65 18.25 16.84
N LEU A 160 -9.44 18.82 16.91
CA LEU A 160 -9.22 20.14 17.51
C LEU A 160 -10.05 21.23 16.82
N LEU A 161 -10.07 21.22 15.47
CA LEU A 161 -10.90 22.15 14.70
C LEU A 161 -12.40 21.96 14.97
N ASN A 162 -12.86 20.72 15.08
CA ASN A 162 -14.27 20.39 15.32
C ASN A 162 -14.75 20.84 16.71
N SER A 163 -13.84 20.86 17.70
CA SER A 163 -14.13 21.33 19.05
C SER A 163 -14.16 22.85 19.20
N SER A 164 -13.93 23.61 18.12
CA SER A 164 -13.92 25.07 18.13
C SER A 164 -14.95 25.66 17.17
N ASP A 165 -15.97 26.34 17.72
CA ASP A 165 -17.10 26.90 16.95
C ASP A 165 -16.70 27.92 15.85
N GLY A 166 -15.51 28.53 15.96
CA GLY A 166 -14.97 29.50 15.00
C GLY A 166 -13.77 28.99 14.19
N GLY A 167 -13.43 27.70 14.32
CA GLY A 167 -12.18 27.14 13.82
C GLY A 167 -10.94 27.72 14.49
N LEU A 168 -9.76 27.26 14.05
CA LEU A 168 -8.47 27.61 14.66
C LEU A 168 -7.49 28.10 13.61
N SER A 169 -6.72 29.12 13.96
CA SER A 169 -5.52 29.51 13.22
C SER A 169 -4.41 28.48 13.41
N ILE A 170 -3.42 28.47 12.51
CA ILE A 170 -2.26 27.57 12.60
C ILE A 170 -1.52 27.67 13.96
N PRO A 171 -1.25 28.87 14.51
CA PRO A 171 -0.65 28.99 15.84
C PRO A 171 -1.51 28.42 16.97
N GLU A 172 -2.84 28.59 16.92
CA GLU A 172 -3.76 28.03 17.91
C GLU A 172 -3.78 26.50 17.88
N ILE A 173 -3.78 25.89 16.69
CA ILE A 173 -3.67 24.43 16.54
C ILE A 173 -2.37 23.93 17.16
N ARG A 174 -1.25 24.61 16.85
CA ARG A 174 0.06 24.25 17.40
C ARG A 174 0.07 24.34 18.93
N ALA A 175 -0.48 25.41 19.50
CA ALA A 175 -0.55 25.62 20.94
C ALA A 175 -1.38 24.53 21.63
N GLN A 176 -2.56 24.19 21.09
CA GLN A 176 -3.39 23.12 21.63
C GLN A 176 -2.69 21.76 21.58
N VAL A 177 -2.01 21.43 20.48
CA VAL A 177 -1.20 20.20 20.39
C VAL A 177 -0.12 20.18 21.48
N VAL A 178 0.57 21.30 21.71
CA VAL A 178 1.58 21.39 22.77
C VAL A 178 0.95 21.17 24.14
N ASP A 179 -0.14 21.88 24.44
CA ASP A 179 -0.84 21.78 25.73
C ASP A 179 -1.34 20.36 25.99
N ASP A 180 -1.96 19.73 24.99
CA ASP A 180 -2.44 18.35 25.06
C ASP A 180 -1.27 17.38 25.30
N LEU A 181 -0.17 17.49 24.54
CA LEU A 181 0.99 16.61 24.73
C LEU A 181 1.68 16.85 26.07
N VAL A 182 1.73 18.09 26.58
CA VAL A 182 2.27 18.40 27.91
C VAL A 182 1.38 17.77 28.99
N SER A 183 0.06 17.88 28.88
CA SER A 183 -0.87 17.25 29.82
C SER A 183 -0.74 15.72 29.85
N GLN A 184 -0.40 15.13 28.69
CA GLN A 184 -0.16 13.71 28.53
C GLN A 184 1.29 13.30 28.82
N SER A 185 2.21 14.27 28.99
CA SER A 185 3.64 14.01 29.14
C SER A 185 4.04 13.38 30.47
N GLU A 186 3.14 13.40 31.48
CA GLU A 186 3.28 12.57 32.68
C GLU A 186 3.40 11.07 32.32
N MET A 187 2.99 10.68 31.10
CA MET A 187 3.18 9.34 30.52
C MET A 187 4.57 9.07 29.90
N GLY A 188 5.52 10.02 29.96
CA GLY A 188 6.95 9.73 29.77
C GLY A 188 7.58 10.06 28.40
N PHE A 189 7.21 11.17 27.75
CA PHE A 189 8.00 11.66 26.61
C PHE A 189 9.43 11.98 27.02
N ALA A 190 10.40 11.54 26.22
CA ALA A 190 11.80 11.86 26.46
C ALA A 190 12.12 13.33 26.16
N ARG A 191 13.27 13.83 26.61
CA ARG A 191 13.61 15.26 26.48
C ARG A 191 13.85 15.68 25.05
N SER A 192 14.24 14.76 24.18
CA SER A 192 14.50 15.02 22.77
C SER A 192 13.98 13.90 21.88
N TRP A 193 13.77 14.20 20.60
CA TRP A 193 13.40 13.19 19.61
C TRP A 193 14.43 12.05 19.54
N ARG A 194 15.72 12.38 19.58
CA ARG A 194 16.81 11.38 19.61
C ARG A 194 16.65 10.40 20.77
N GLU A 195 16.49 10.92 21.99
CA GLU A 195 16.35 10.11 23.20
C GLU A 195 15.07 9.26 23.15
N PHE A 196 13.99 9.84 22.62
CA PHE A 196 12.71 9.15 22.50
C PHE A 196 12.80 7.95 21.56
N ARG A 197 13.32 8.14 20.33
CA ARG A 197 13.47 7.03 19.39
C ARG A 197 14.49 5.99 19.84
N SER A 198 15.58 6.40 20.49
CA SER A 198 16.64 5.46 20.91
C SER A 198 16.21 4.53 22.06
N LYS A 199 15.15 4.88 22.79
CA LYS A 199 14.57 4.03 23.83
C LYS A 199 13.66 2.93 23.27
N ILE A 200 13.26 3.03 22.01
CA ILE A 200 12.41 2.05 21.36
C ILE A 200 13.31 0.92 20.84
N ASP A 201 13.07 -0.29 21.33
CA ASP A 201 13.59 -1.51 20.72
C ASP A 201 12.79 -1.79 19.45
N SER A 202 13.37 -1.47 18.28
CA SER A 202 12.65 -1.54 17.01
C SER A 202 12.42 -2.97 16.52
N GLU A 203 13.14 -3.96 17.06
CA GLU A 203 12.93 -5.38 16.76
C GLU A 203 11.74 -5.94 17.53
N LYS A 204 11.52 -5.46 18.76
CA LYS A 204 10.40 -5.89 19.61
C LYS A 204 9.15 -5.02 19.49
N TYR A 205 9.23 -3.88 18.81
CA TYR A 205 8.10 -3.00 18.61
C TYR A 205 7.01 -3.68 17.75
N ASP A 206 5.79 -3.75 18.27
CA ASP A 206 4.68 -4.39 17.57
C ASP A 206 4.02 -3.45 16.55
N PHE A 207 4.66 -3.35 15.37
CA PHE A 207 4.16 -2.55 14.24
C PHE A 207 2.75 -2.96 13.81
N ARG A 208 2.39 -4.25 13.93
CA ARG A 208 1.08 -4.78 13.52
C ARG A 208 -0.01 -4.34 14.49
N ALA A 209 0.23 -4.44 15.80
CA ALA A 209 -0.72 -3.95 16.80
C ALA A 209 -0.94 -2.45 16.67
N THR A 210 0.13 -1.66 16.52
CA THR A 210 -0.01 -0.21 16.34
C THR A 210 -0.74 0.14 15.04
N TRP A 211 -0.43 -0.55 13.94
CA TRP A 211 -1.19 -0.40 12.69
C TRP A 211 -2.68 -0.65 12.87
N ASN A 212 -3.04 -1.76 13.53
CA ASN A 212 -4.44 -2.11 13.81
C ASN A 212 -5.11 -1.04 14.67
N GLN A 213 -4.42 -0.51 15.70
CA GLN A 213 -4.94 0.57 16.54
C GLN A 213 -5.23 1.84 15.73
N LEU A 214 -4.31 2.25 14.85
CA LEU A 214 -4.43 3.49 14.08
C LEU A 214 -5.52 3.40 12.98
N THR A 215 -5.67 2.24 12.36
CA THR A 215 -6.62 2.03 11.26
C THR A 215 -8.02 1.62 11.74
N ASN A 216 -8.18 1.18 12.99
CA ASN A 216 -9.48 0.85 13.57
C ASN A 216 -10.38 2.09 13.69
N SER A 217 -11.64 1.96 13.30
CA SER A 217 -12.65 3.04 13.39
C SER A 217 -12.95 3.51 14.83
N ARG A 218 -12.65 2.70 15.84
CA ARG A 218 -12.84 3.03 17.27
C ARG A 218 -11.59 3.71 17.87
N GLY A 219 -11.76 4.41 18.99
CA GLY A 219 -10.67 5.07 19.73
C GLY A 219 -10.58 6.57 19.46
N ALA A 220 -10.20 7.33 20.49
CA ALA A 220 -10.15 8.79 20.41
C ALA A 220 -8.97 9.27 19.54
N PRO A 221 -9.12 10.36 18.77
CA PRO A 221 -8.06 10.84 17.86
C PRO A 221 -6.73 11.18 18.55
N ASP A 222 -6.78 11.72 19.76
CA ASP A 222 -5.63 12.04 20.60
C ASP A 222 -4.89 10.78 21.09
N GLU A 223 -5.60 9.76 21.56
CA GLU A 223 -4.99 8.47 21.93
C GLU A 223 -4.26 7.83 20.73
N LYS A 224 -4.86 7.88 19.54
CA LYS A 224 -4.24 7.41 18.30
C LYS A 224 -3.05 8.27 17.89
N ALA A 225 -3.05 9.56 18.20
CA ALA A 225 -1.92 10.43 17.91
C ALA A 225 -0.67 9.99 18.70
N ILE A 226 -0.81 9.59 19.97
CA ILE A 226 0.33 9.07 20.76
C ILE A 226 0.91 7.80 20.14
N ALA A 227 0.07 6.85 19.76
CA ALA A 227 0.50 5.64 19.06
C ALA A 227 1.17 5.96 17.71
N ALA A 228 0.70 6.97 16.98
CA ALA A 228 1.32 7.44 15.75
C ALA A 228 2.71 8.04 15.97
N ILE A 229 2.91 8.82 17.04
CA ILE A 229 4.22 9.39 17.41
C ILE A 229 5.21 8.26 17.75
N GLN A 230 4.78 7.26 18.51
CA GLN A 230 5.58 6.07 18.82
C GLN A 230 5.95 5.29 17.55
N LEU A 231 4.99 5.10 16.64
CA LEU A 231 5.24 4.43 15.36
C LEU A 231 6.27 5.16 14.50
N MET A 232 6.17 6.49 14.42
CA MET A 232 7.15 7.31 13.69
C MET A 232 8.56 7.19 14.28
N ALA A 233 8.67 7.17 15.61
CA ALA A 233 9.94 6.99 16.31
C ALA A 233 10.50 5.56 16.09
N ALA A 234 9.65 4.54 16.15
CA ALA A 234 10.03 3.14 15.89
C ALA A 234 10.52 2.93 14.45
N LEU A 235 9.84 3.51 13.45
CA LEU A 235 10.26 3.47 12.05
C LEU A 235 11.61 4.16 11.83
N HIS A 236 11.82 5.30 12.48
CA HIS A 236 13.10 6.01 12.41
C HIS A 236 14.21 5.17 13.03
N GLN A 237 14.00 4.63 14.23
CA GLN A 237 14.98 3.78 14.90
C GLN A 237 15.30 2.52 14.07
N ARG A 238 14.28 1.83 13.56
CA ARG A 238 14.45 0.66 12.66
C ARG A 238 15.30 0.98 11.45
N THR A 239 15.05 2.12 10.80
CA THR A 239 15.81 2.52 9.61
C THR A 239 17.28 2.80 9.94
N LEU A 240 17.57 3.33 11.13
CA LEU A 240 18.96 3.54 11.57
C LEU A 240 19.68 2.23 11.93
N GLU A 241 18.96 1.28 12.52
CA GLU A 241 19.49 -0.04 12.92
C GLU A 241 19.66 -1.00 11.74
N ARG A 242 18.99 -0.73 10.61
CA ARG A 242 18.99 -1.57 9.40
C ARG A 242 19.60 -0.82 8.19
N PRO A 243 20.94 -0.89 7.99
CA PRO A 243 21.62 -0.21 6.89
C PRO A 243 21.15 -0.65 5.49
N ASP A 244 20.75 -1.91 5.35
CA ASP A 244 20.16 -2.46 4.12
C ASP A 244 18.83 -1.76 3.78
N LEU A 245 17.96 -1.60 4.79
CA LEU A 245 16.69 -0.88 4.68
C LEU A 245 16.93 0.60 4.37
N ALA A 246 17.81 1.28 5.12
CA ALA A 246 18.18 2.67 4.88
C ALA A 246 18.69 2.88 3.44
N GLY A 247 19.61 2.02 2.99
CA GLY A 247 20.14 2.05 1.63
C GLY A 247 19.09 1.78 0.55
N ARG A 248 18.03 1.02 0.86
CA ARG A 248 16.90 0.82 -0.06
C ARG A 248 15.95 2.01 -0.09
N VAL A 249 15.65 2.61 1.07
CA VAL A 249 14.88 3.86 1.19
C VAL A 249 15.55 4.99 0.40
N ASP A 250 16.86 5.13 0.53
CA ASP A 250 17.65 6.17 -0.14
C ASP A 250 17.67 6.01 -1.68
N ARG A 251 17.61 4.78 -2.18
CA ARG A 251 17.55 4.50 -3.63
C ARG A 251 16.13 4.59 -4.18
N GLY A 252 15.13 4.18 -3.39
CA GLY A 252 13.73 4.11 -3.81
C GLY A 252 13.00 5.46 -3.81
N PHE A 253 13.44 6.41 -2.97
CA PHE A 253 12.77 7.70 -2.84
C PHE A 253 13.69 8.91 -3.06
N PRO A 254 13.20 9.98 -3.71
CA PRO A 254 13.95 11.21 -3.84
C PRO A 254 14.19 11.85 -2.46
N ALA A 255 15.38 12.43 -2.25
CA ALA A 255 15.74 13.08 -0.99
C ALA A 255 14.97 14.37 -0.71
N ARG A 256 14.47 15.01 -1.78
CA ARG A 256 13.72 16.28 -1.75
C ARG A 256 12.65 16.26 -2.83
N GLY A 257 11.61 17.06 -2.63
CA GLY A 257 10.55 17.24 -3.60
C GLY A 257 9.24 17.64 -2.94
N MET A 258 8.22 17.85 -3.78
CA MET A 258 6.87 18.15 -3.31
C MET A 258 6.08 16.90 -2.91
N ALA A 259 6.62 15.69 -3.12
CA ALA A 259 6.03 14.46 -2.63
C ALA A 259 6.64 14.11 -1.27
N HIS A 260 5.79 13.72 -0.33
CA HIS A 260 6.22 13.23 0.98
C HIS A 260 6.34 11.71 0.92
N SER A 261 7.56 11.24 1.17
CA SER A 261 7.93 9.83 1.30
C SER A 261 8.57 9.57 2.65
N LEU A 262 8.73 8.29 3.00
CA LEU A 262 9.42 7.80 4.18
C LEU A 262 10.78 8.50 4.33
N ARG A 263 11.56 8.57 3.24
CA ARG A 263 12.84 9.28 3.23
C ARG A 263 12.70 10.74 3.63
N THR A 264 11.74 11.46 3.05
CA THR A 264 11.58 12.90 3.35
C THR A 264 11.01 13.17 4.74
N GLU A 265 10.23 12.24 5.31
CA GLU A 265 9.75 12.36 6.69
C GLU A 265 10.85 12.05 7.70
N LEU A 266 11.57 10.94 7.50
CA LEU A 266 12.70 10.57 8.35
C LEU A 266 13.78 11.65 8.33
N ASN A 267 14.11 12.20 7.16
CA ASN A 267 15.04 13.33 7.06
C ASN A 267 14.54 14.56 7.83
N TRP A 268 13.23 14.87 7.77
CA TRP A 268 12.68 16.01 8.53
C TRP A 268 12.78 15.78 10.04
N LEU A 269 12.47 14.56 10.50
CA LEU A 269 12.58 14.18 11.92
C LEU A 269 14.04 14.19 12.39
N ALA A 270 14.98 13.79 11.52
CA ALA A 270 16.42 13.80 11.78
C ALA A 270 17.04 15.20 11.85
N LEU A 271 16.41 16.22 11.24
CA LEU A 271 16.87 17.60 11.40
C LEU A 271 16.60 18.05 12.83
N LYS A 272 17.61 18.54 13.57
CA LYS A 272 17.46 19.00 14.97
C LYS A 272 16.82 17.93 15.87
N GLU A 273 17.39 16.72 15.93
CA GLU A 273 16.85 15.63 16.78
C GLU A 273 16.91 15.93 18.27
N ASP A 274 17.74 16.89 18.68
CA ASP A 274 17.91 17.28 20.08
C ASP A 274 16.81 18.26 20.55
N GLN A 275 15.89 18.66 19.66
CA GLN A 275 14.67 19.41 19.99
C GLN A 275 13.70 18.53 20.81
N SER A 276 12.95 19.16 21.72
CA SER A 276 11.86 18.52 22.47
C SER A 276 10.90 17.77 21.56
N VAL A 277 10.52 16.55 21.96
CA VAL A 277 9.54 15.71 21.22
C VAL A 277 8.24 16.48 21.00
N ILE A 278 7.75 17.16 22.03
CA ILE A 278 6.49 17.90 22.01
C ILE A 278 6.54 19.00 20.93
N GLU A 279 7.56 19.84 20.99
CA GLU A 279 7.77 20.91 20.00
C GLU A 279 7.95 20.32 18.59
N LYS A 280 8.70 19.21 18.48
CA LYS A 280 8.94 18.52 17.21
C LYS A 280 7.65 18.06 16.55
N ILE A 281 6.77 17.41 17.32
CA ILE A 281 5.52 16.87 16.80
C ILE A 281 4.53 17.99 16.51
N ALA A 282 4.46 19.04 17.33
CA ALA A 282 3.66 20.21 17.04
C ALA A 282 4.06 20.86 15.71
N ASP A 283 5.37 21.04 15.48
CA ASP A 283 5.89 21.55 14.21
C ASP A 283 5.59 20.59 13.04
N TYR A 284 5.73 19.27 13.25
CA TYR A 284 5.43 18.25 12.23
C TYR A 284 3.95 18.29 11.80
N ILE A 285 3.03 18.37 12.76
CA ILE A 285 1.59 18.46 12.49
C ILE A 285 1.28 19.67 11.63
N ILE A 286 1.88 20.82 11.93
CA ILE A 286 1.65 22.02 11.13
C ILE A 286 2.28 21.91 9.74
N GLU A 287 3.57 21.60 9.66
CA GLU A 287 4.35 21.69 8.42
C GLU A 287 4.11 20.51 7.47
N ARG A 288 4.04 19.30 8.00
CA ARG A 288 4.05 18.04 7.24
C ARG A 288 2.67 17.42 7.10
N VAL A 289 1.73 17.79 7.97
CA VAL A 289 0.38 17.20 7.99
C VAL A 289 -0.70 18.20 7.54
N VAL A 290 -0.97 19.25 8.30
CA VAL A 290 -2.04 20.22 8.03
C VAL A 290 -1.80 20.96 6.71
N ARG A 291 -0.62 21.60 6.56
CA ARG A 291 -0.28 22.32 5.32
C ARG A 291 -0.23 21.38 4.11
N ARG A 292 0.25 20.14 4.33
CA ARG A 292 0.32 19.13 3.28
C ARG A 292 -1.07 18.76 2.78
N HIS A 293 -2.02 18.52 3.68
CA HIS A 293 -3.39 18.18 3.32
C HIS A 293 -4.01 19.24 2.43
N SER A 294 -3.92 20.53 2.82
CA SER A 294 -4.41 21.64 2.00
C SER A 294 -3.78 21.68 0.60
N TRP A 295 -2.46 21.44 0.52
CA TRP A 295 -1.78 21.39 -0.78
C TRP A 295 -2.26 20.22 -1.65
N VAL A 296 -2.40 19.02 -1.09
CA VAL A 296 -2.86 17.83 -1.84
C VAL A 296 -4.31 18.01 -2.29
N ALA A 297 -5.19 18.48 -1.41
CA ALA A 297 -6.59 18.76 -1.74
C ALA A 297 -6.70 19.78 -2.89
N MET A 298 -5.87 20.83 -2.87
CA MET A 298 -5.80 21.79 -3.96
C MET A 298 -5.30 21.17 -5.29
N GLN A 299 -4.32 20.27 -5.24
CA GLN A 299 -3.87 19.56 -6.45
C GLN A 299 -4.94 18.64 -7.02
N LYS A 300 -5.69 17.92 -6.17
CA LYS A 300 -6.80 17.07 -6.58
C LYS A 300 -7.93 17.88 -7.20
N LEU A 301 -8.31 19.00 -6.57
CA LEU A 301 -9.30 19.91 -7.14
C LEU A 301 -8.87 20.44 -8.51
N ARG A 302 -7.63 20.92 -8.64
CA ARG A 302 -7.12 21.49 -9.89
C ARG A 302 -7.01 20.46 -11.02
N ARG A 303 -6.51 19.26 -10.73
CA ARG A 303 -6.14 18.26 -11.76
C ARG A 303 -7.24 17.25 -12.04
N GLN A 304 -8.03 16.91 -11.04
CA GLN A 304 -9.02 15.83 -11.08
C GLN A 304 -10.46 16.33 -10.90
N ARG A 305 -10.65 17.64 -10.62
CA ARG A 305 -11.95 18.23 -10.26
C ARG A 305 -12.60 17.53 -9.06
N ASP A 306 -11.76 17.02 -8.16
CA ASP A 306 -12.17 16.26 -6.97
C ASP A 306 -12.00 17.12 -5.71
N TYR A 307 -13.09 17.33 -4.97
CA TYR A 307 -13.10 18.16 -3.77
C TYR A 307 -12.87 17.31 -2.52
N THR A 308 -11.62 17.25 -2.06
CA THR A 308 -11.21 16.40 -0.93
C THR A 308 -10.79 17.16 0.32
N PHE A 309 -11.27 18.40 0.49
CA PHE A 309 -10.95 19.21 1.67
C PHE A 309 -11.63 18.62 2.92
N LEU A 310 -10.90 18.65 4.03
CA LEU A 310 -11.40 18.22 5.36
C LEU A 310 -11.63 19.42 6.28
N PHE A 311 -11.04 20.56 5.92
CA PHE A 311 -11.20 21.87 6.52
C PHE A 311 -10.94 22.93 5.45
N GLU A 312 -11.46 24.13 5.65
CA GLU A 312 -11.30 25.29 4.76
C GLU A 312 -10.64 26.47 5.47
N ALA A 313 -9.87 27.26 4.74
CA ALA A 313 -9.34 28.52 5.26
C ALA A 313 -10.35 29.65 5.10
N ARG A 314 -10.75 30.30 6.19
CA ARG A 314 -11.63 31.49 6.23
C ARG A 314 -11.07 32.49 7.24
N ASP A 315 -10.85 33.73 6.82
CA ASP A 315 -10.36 34.84 7.66
C ASP A 315 -9.12 34.47 8.52
N GLY A 316 -8.16 33.74 7.93
CA GLY A 316 -6.94 33.31 8.61
C GLY A 316 -7.09 32.10 9.55
N ARG A 317 -8.29 31.51 9.62
CA ARG A 317 -8.62 30.35 10.46
C ARG A 317 -8.96 29.14 9.59
N LEU A 318 -8.72 27.95 10.10
CA LEU A 318 -9.16 26.69 9.50
C LEU A 318 -10.47 26.26 10.13
N ILE A 319 -11.49 26.10 9.31
CA ILE A 319 -12.84 25.70 9.72
C ILE A 319 -13.04 24.23 9.39
N TYR A 320 -13.50 23.46 10.38
CA TYR A 320 -13.84 22.05 10.21
C TYR A 320 -14.91 21.84 9.11
N LEU A 321 -14.72 20.81 8.27
CA LEU A 321 -15.76 20.34 7.35
C LEU A 321 -16.18 18.90 7.61
N LYS A 322 -15.19 18.01 7.78
CA LYS A 322 -15.43 16.57 7.83
C LYS A 322 -14.36 15.86 8.65
N GLY A 323 -14.80 14.90 9.46
CA GLY A 323 -13.94 13.95 10.13
C GLY A 323 -13.14 13.08 9.16
N TYR A 324 -12.07 12.49 9.67
CA TYR A 324 -11.17 11.66 8.89
C TYR A 324 -10.73 10.44 9.68
N GLN A 325 -10.68 9.30 9.01
CA GLN A 325 -10.19 8.05 9.57
C GLN A 325 -8.96 7.65 8.75
N PRO A 326 -7.82 7.32 9.37
CA PRO A 326 -6.66 6.81 8.68
C PRO A 326 -7.01 5.54 7.90
N VAL A 327 -6.64 5.52 6.61
CA VAL A 327 -6.82 4.35 5.75
C VAL A 327 -5.45 3.97 5.18
N ALA A 328 -5.19 2.67 5.19
CA ALA A 328 -4.04 2.07 4.55
C ALA A 328 -4.05 2.30 3.03
N THR A 329 -2.88 2.38 2.43
CA THR A 329 -2.78 2.16 0.99
C THR A 329 -2.72 0.66 0.75
N THR A 330 -3.84 0.07 0.33
CA THR A 330 -3.84 -1.35 -0.03
C THR A 330 -3.24 -1.49 -1.43
N PRO A 331 -2.06 -2.12 -1.57
CA PRO A 331 -1.60 -2.51 -2.89
C PRO A 331 -2.61 -3.52 -3.47
N ARG A 332 -2.57 -3.73 -4.79
CA ARG A 332 -3.47 -4.70 -5.48
C ARG A 332 -3.08 -6.16 -5.18
N LEU A 333 -2.80 -6.48 -3.91
CA LEU A 333 -2.48 -7.81 -3.41
C LEU A 333 -3.67 -8.76 -3.54
N MET A 334 -4.89 -8.34 -3.13
CA MET A 334 -6.06 -9.21 -3.25
C MET A 334 -6.32 -9.65 -4.70
N PRO A 335 -6.33 -8.74 -5.70
CA PRO A 335 -6.38 -9.17 -7.10
C PRO A 335 -5.22 -10.06 -7.54
N ALA A 336 -4.02 -9.90 -6.97
CA ALA A 336 -2.87 -10.74 -7.31
C ALA A 336 -2.99 -12.14 -6.72
N ILE A 337 -3.46 -12.27 -5.47
CA ILE A 337 -3.77 -13.53 -4.80
C ILE A 337 -4.87 -14.26 -5.57
N GLN A 338 -6.00 -13.59 -5.82
CA GLN A 338 -7.09 -14.15 -6.61
C GLN A 338 -6.62 -14.64 -7.98
N PHE A 339 -5.77 -13.87 -8.65
CA PHE A 339 -5.24 -14.29 -9.95
C PHE A 339 -4.40 -15.57 -9.85
N LEU A 340 -3.63 -15.76 -8.77
CA LEU A 340 -2.86 -16.99 -8.54
C LEU A 340 -3.77 -18.20 -8.28
N GLU A 341 -4.91 -17.99 -7.63
CA GLU A 341 -5.97 -19.01 -7.47
C GLU A 341 -6.62 -19.34 -8.82
N ASP A 342 -7.00 -18.31 -9.59
CA ASP A 342 -7.65 -18.46 -10.90
C ASP A 342 -6.79 -19.25 -11.92
N ILE A 343 -5.45 -19.23 -11.76
CA ILE A 343 -4.52 -20.01 -12.61
C ILE A 343 -3.98 -21.28 -11.93
N HIS A 344 -4.60 -21.72 -10.83
CA HIS A 344 -4.30 -22.98 -10.13
C HIS A 344 -2.88 -23.07 -9.55
N LEU A 345 -2.28 -21.93 -9.19
CA LEU A 345 -1.02 -21.87 -8.45
C LEU A 345 -1.23 -21.79 -6.93
N LEU A 346 -2.43 -21.47 -6.50
CA LEU A 346 -2.81 -21.33 -5.11
C LEU A 346 -4.18 -21.96 -4.90
N ASN A 347 -4.39 -22.61 -3.76
CA ASN A 347 -5.68 -23.11 -3.31
C ASN A 347 -5.85 -22.88 -1.80
N GLU A 348 -6.94 -23.40 -1.22
CA GLU A 348 -7.23 -23.25 0.22
C GLU A 348 -6.10 -23.77 1.12
N ASP A 349 -5.40 -24.82 0.69
CA ASP A 349 -4.28 -25.45 1.40
C ASP A 349 -2.91 -24.81 1.08
N GLY A 350 -2.88 -23.68 0.36
CA GLY A 350 -1.67 -22.96 -0.01
C GLY A 350 -1.16 -23.26 -1.44
N PRO A 351 0.17 -23.23 -1.69
CA PRO A 351 0.72 -23.42 -3.03
C PRO A 351 0.46 -24.82 -3.57
N THR A 352 0.07 -24.92 -4.85
CA THR A 352 -0.10 -26.21 -5.53
C THR A 352 1.26 -26.83 -5.90
N PRO A 353 1.32 -28.13 -6.28
CA PRO A 353 2.57 -28.76 -6.76
C PRO A 353 3.22 -28.00 -7.93
N ARG A 354 2.39 -27.37 -8.78
CA ARG A 354 2.85 -26.52 -9.89
C ARG A 354 3.54 -25.24 -9.37
N ALA A 355 2.98 -24.61 -8.35
CA ALA A 355 3.61 -23.45 -7.71
C ALA A 355 4.91 -23.81 -6.98
N HIS A 356 4.99 -24.96 -6.32
CA HIS A 356 6.24 -25.44 -5.70
C HIS A 356 7.37 -25.60 -6.74
N SER A 357 7.03 -26.10 -7.93
CA SER A 357 7.97 -26.20 -9.05
C SER A 357 8.49 -24.81 -9.49
N LEU A 358 7.63 -23.79 -9.50
CA LEU A 358 8.02 -22.40 -9.81
C LEU A 358 8.90 -21.75 -8.73
N LEU A 359 8.71 -22.13 -7.46
CA LEU A 359 9.55 -21.69 -6.34
C LEU A 359 10.92 -22.38 -6.31
N GLY A 360 11.12 -23.43 -7.11
CA GLY A 360 12.35 -24.21 -7.11
C GLY A 360 12.48 -25.17 -5.93
N ALA A 361 11.38 -25.45 -5.22
CA ALA A 361 11.32 -26.50 -4.22
C ALA A 361 11.18 -27.85 -4.94
N ALA A 362 12.24 -28.65 -4.92
CA ALA A 362 12.12 -30.07 -5.25
C ALA A 362 11.15 -30.73 -4.25
N ALA A 363 10.24 -31.55 -4.79
CA ALA A 363 9.20 -32.28 -4.07
C ALA A 363 9.70 -33.07 -2.85
#